data_AF-A0A2S4YSD6-F1
#
_entry.id   AF-A0A2S4YSD6-F1
#
_cell.length_a   1.000
_cell.length_b   1.000
_cell.length_c   1.000
_cell.angle_alpha   90.00
_cell.angle_beta   90.00
_cell.angle_gamma   90.00
#
_symmetry.space_group_name_H-M   'P 1'
#
loop_
_entity.id
_entity.type
_entity.pdbx_description
1 polymer ?
#
loop_
_entity_poly.entity_id
_entity_poly.type
_entity_poly.pdbx_seq_one_letter_code
_entity_poly.pdbx_strand_id
1 'polypeptide(L)'
;FPLSATDKTPRPAGPGRGFALGRWHSRVRRHPEAKGELPISALAEEIDTATDEGSPIRAVIAIAANPVLSAPDGDRLDKALGSLDFMVSVDPYLNETSRHAHVVLPPPPPSQAPHFDFAFNTLAVRNQVRYTRAAVPLEPGRMAETEILARLILAATGLHGGDPSAVDDLVIGQTLGKAVTEAHSPVHGGDPKELAARLSGDNGPERRLDMMLRLGPYGDGFGARPDGLTLDKLLAHPHGIDLGPLEPRLPQPLKTVSGKVELLPGPIADDLPRLKQALSERADGLVLVGRRHLRSNNSWLHNVPALTGGSNRCTLHIHPEDAERLGLRDGAPVRIKGAGGAVTAPVEITDGIRPGVVSLPHGWGHDRPGTRMSHAALDPGVNVNQLLDGSLLDPLSGNAVLNGVPVELAPLPAQR
;
A
#
# COMPACT_ATOMS: atom_id res chain seq x y z
N PHE A 1 -7.48 10.33 19.60
CA PHE A 1 -7.31 9.92 18.19
C PHE A 1 -6.52 11.00 17.48
N PRO A 2 -5.58 10.64 16.60
CA PRO A 2 -4.82 11.60 15.82
C PRO A 2 -5.75 12.50 15.00
N LEU A 3 -5.36 13.76 14.86
CA LEU A 3 -6.02 14.75 14.02
C LEU A 3 -4.98 15.35 13.10
N SER A 4 -4.99 14.95 11.83
CA SER A 4 -4.02 15.47 10.87
C SER A 4 -4.31 16.94 10.56
N ALA A 5 -3.26 17.73 10.32
CA ALA A 5 -3.38 19.12 9.92
C ALA A 5 -4.10 19.31 8.58
N THR A 6 -4.12 18.28 7.74
CA THR A 6 -4.77 18.27 6.43
C THR A 6 -6.08 17.49 6.42
N ASP A 7 -6.55 17.00 7.57
CA ASP A 7 -7.87 16.38 7.66
C ASP A 7 -8.96 17.43 7.46
N LYS A 8 -10.17 16.96 7.12
CA LYS A 8 -11.35 17.83 7.15
C LYS A 8 -11.56 18.36 8.56
N THR A 9 -11.98 19.62 8.67
CA THR A 9 -12.41 20.20 9.94
C THR A 9 -13.40 19.26 10.65
N PRO A 10 -13.18 18.94 11.95
CA PRO A 10 -13.99 17.97 12.68
C PRO A 10 -15.48 18.34 12.64
N ARG A 11 -16.30 17.37 12.26
CA ARG A 11 -17.76 17.48 12.33
C ARG A 11 -18.26 17.04 13.71
N PRO A 12 -19.41 17.57 14.17
CA PRO A 12 -20.08 17.06 15.36
C PRO A 12 -20.24 15.53 15.30
N ALA A 13 -20.21 14.91 16.49
CA ALA A 13 -20.50 13.49 16.63
C ALA A 13 -21.93 13.20 16.16
N GLY A 14 -22.12 12.06 15.49
CA GLY A 14 -23.44 11.66 15.03
C GLY A 14 -23.38 10.47 14.07
N PRO A 15 -24.55 9.88 13.78
CA PRO A 15 -24.70 8.79 12.84
C PRO A 15 -24.02 9.05 11.50
N GLY A 16 -23.38 8.02 10.96
CA GLY A 16 -22.84 8.00 9.60
C GLY A 16 -23.65 7.10 8.68
N ARG A 17 -23.16 6.94 7.44
CA ARG A 17 -23.76 6.02 6.46
C ARG A 17 -23.43 4.55 6.73
N GLY A 18 -22.60 4.27 7.74
CA GLY A 18 -22.07 2.94 7.97
C GLY A 18 -21.01 2.54 6.93
N PHE A 19 -20.56 1.30 7.05
CA PHE A 19 -19.64 0.66 6.12
C PHE A 19 -20.42 -0.38 5.32
N ALA A 20 -20.21 -0.40 4.00
CA ALA A 20 -20.82 -1.36 3.10
C ALA A 20 -19.73 -2.00 2.23
N LEU A 21 -19.87 -3.30 2.02
CA LEU A 21 -19.03 -4.13 1.16
C LEU A 21 -19.81 -4.53 -0.10
N GLY A 22 -19.11 -4.91 -1.16
CA GLY A 22 -19.72 -5.53 -2.34
C GLY A 22 -20.67 -4.61 -3.11
N ARG A 23 -20.42 -3.29 -3.12
CA ARG A 23 -21.19 -2.35 -3.98
C ARG A 23 -21.03 -2.70 -5.46
N TRP A 24 -19.90 -3.30 -5.80
CA TRP A 24 -19.58 -3.93 -7.07
C TRP A 24 -18.62 -5.09 -6.78
N HIS A 25 -18.37 -5.94 -7.78
CA HIS A 25 -17.60 -7.17 -7.64
C HIS A 25 -16.57 -7.29 -8.77
N SER A 26 -15.51 -8.07 -8.53
CA SER A 26 -14.64 -8.57 -9.61
C SER A 26 -15.45 -9.37 -10.63
N ARG A 27 -14.96 -9.41 -11.86
CA ARG A 27 -15.66 -10.00 -13.00
C ARG A 27 -15.62 -11.52 -12.99
N VAL A 28 -14.51 -12.13 -12.56
CA VAL A 28 -14.30 -13.58 -12.68
C VAL A 28 -14.87 -14.35 -11.49
N ARG A 29 -14.29 -14.20 -10.29
CA ARG A 29 -14.75 -14.93 -9.08
C ARG A 29 -15.75 -14.17 -8.23
N ARG A 30 -16.20 -13.00 -8.68
CA ARG A 30 -17.23 -12.19 -7.97
C ARG A 30 -16.82 -11.82 -6.54
N HIS A 31 -15.52 -11.62 -6.29
CA HIS A 31 -15.05 -11.05 -5.03
C HIS A 31 -15.65 -9.66 -4.79
N PRO A 32 -16.18 -9.37 -3.60
CA PRO A 32 -16.79 -8.08 -3.29
C PRO A 32 -15.74 -6.97 -3.16
N GLU A 33 -16.10 -5.76 -3.58
CA GLU A 33 -15.31 -4.56 -3.27
C GLU A 33 -15.30 -4.25 -1.77
N ALA A 34 -14.12 -3.87 -1.26
CA ALA A 34 -13.95 -3.28 0.06
C ALA A 34 -13.20 -1.94 -0.05
N LYS A 35 -13.78 -0.85 0.50
CA LYS A 35 -13.21 0.51 0.51
C LYS A 35 -12.84 1.12 -0.85
N GLY A 36 -13.43 0.63 -1.92
CA GLY A 36 -13.26 1.06 -3.31
C GLY A 36 -12.29 0.16 -4.08
N GLU A 37 -11.83 -0.93 -3.49
CA GLU A 37 -10.77 -1.78 -4.02
C GLU A 37 -11.23 -3.24 -4.12
N LEU A 38 -10.66 -3.96 -5.10
CA LEU A 38 -10.79 -5.41 -5.23
C LEU A 38 -9.54 -6.11 -4.69
N PRO A 39 -9.65 -7.40 -4.29
CA PRO A 39 -8.51 -8.20 -3.90
C PRO A 39 -7.41 -8.22 -4.97
N ILE A 40 -6.16 -7.99 -4.57
CA ILE A 40 -5.02 -8.11 -5.50
C ILE A 40 -4.90 -9.52 -6.10
N SER A 41 -5.33 -10.56 -5.37
CA SER A 41 -5.37 -11.94 -5.85
C SER A 41 -6.30 -12.14 -7.05
N ALA A 42 -7.24 -11.22 -7.30
CA ALA A 42 -8.12 -11.26 -8.47
C ALA A 42 -7.44 -10.67 -9.72
N LEU A 43 -6.34 -9.92 -9.60
CA LEU A 43 -5.78 -9.16 -10.72
C LEU A 43 -5.40 -10.05 -11.91
N ALA A 44 -4.78 -11.19 -11.66
CA ALA A 44 -4.35 -12.10 -12.74
C ALA A 44 -5.55 -12.61 -13.55
N GLU A 45 -6.63 -13.03 -12.89
CA GLU A 45 -7.84 -13.51 -13.57
C GLU A 45 -8.62 -12.40 -14.28
N GLU A 46 -8.65 -11.20 -13.69
CA GLU A 46 -9.27 -10.05 -14.32
C GLU A 46 -8.59 -9.68 -15.66
N ILE A 47 -7.30 -10.01 -15.82
CA ILE A 47 -6.54 -9.84 -17.07
C ILE A 47 -6.69 -11.04 -18.01
N ASP A 48 -6.55 -12.27 -17.51
CA ASP A 48 -6.33 -13.46 -18.36
C ASP A 48 -7.59 -14.30 -18.65
N THR A 49 -8.71 -14.05 -17.96
CA THR A 49 -9.91 -14.90 -18.06
C THR A 49 -11.04 -14.17 -18.75
N ALA A 50 -11.58 -14.71 -19.86
CA ALA A 50 -12.78 -14.18 -20.50
C ALA A 50 -14.05 -14.60 -19.74
N THR A 51 -15.04 -13.70 -19.65
CA THR A 51 -16.38 -14.00 -19.10
C THR A 51 -17.44 -13.26 -19.91
N ASP A 52 -18.71 -13.61 -19.70
CA ASP A 52 -19.84 -12.86 -20.29
C ASP A 52 -20.05 -11.50 -19.61
N GLU A 53 -19.41 -11.26 -18.46
CA GLU A 53 -19.56 -10.05 -17.63
C GLU A 53 -18.56 -8.92 -17.98
N GLY A 54 -18.35 -8.66 -19.27
CA GLY A 54 -17.48 -7.58 -19.74
C GLY A 54 -16.10 -8.05 -20.21
N SER A 55 -15.24 -7.09 -20.57
CA SER A 55 -13.94 -7.40 -21.18
C SER A 55 -12.82 -7.56 -20.13
N PRO A 56 -11.84 -8.44 -20.37
CA PRO A 56 -10.64 -8.51 -19.55
C PRO A 56 -9.88 -7.18 -19.50
N ILE A 57 -9.14 -6.97 -18.42
CA ILE A 57 -8.27 -5.79 -18.27
C ILE A 57 -7.21 -5.83 -19.37
N ARG A 58 -7.18 -4.76 -20.18
CA ARG A 58 -6.21 -4.59 -21.28
C ARG A 58 -5.09 -3.61 -20.94
N ALA A 59 -5.31 -2.73 -19.98
CA ALA A 59 -4.36 -1.70 -19.58
C ALA A 59 -4.20 -1.60 -18.06
N VAL A 60 -2.95 -1.47 -17.60
CA VAL A 60 -2.61 -1.31 -16.17
C VAL A 60 -1.68 -0.11 -15.96
N ILE A 61 -1.96 0.70 -14.94
CA ILE A 61 -1.02 1.69 -14.41
C ILE A 61 -0.56 1.19 -13.03
N ALA A 62 0.73 0.87 -12.91
CA ALA A 62 1.34 0.46 -11.65
C ALA A 62 2.20 1.60 -11.08
N ILE A 63 1.97 1.98 -9.82
CA ILE A 63 2.67 3.08 -9.15
C ILE A 63 3.35 2.51 -7.92
N ALA A 64 4.68 2.58 -7.86
CA ALA A 64 5.47 2.14 -6.71
C ALA A 64 5.11 0.71 -6.24
N ALA A 65 4.91 -0.22 -7.18
CA ALA A 65 4.27 -1.50 -6.93
C ALA A 65 5.01 -2.66 -7.60
N ASN A 66 5.07 -3.80 -6.89
CA ASN A 66 5.64 -5.04 -7.40
C ASN A 66 4.78 -6.28 -7.03
N PRO A 67 3.50 -6.34 -7.45
CA PRO A 67 2.59 -7.45 -7.16
C PRO A 67 3.07 -8.81 -7.66
N VAL A 68 3.92 -8.89 -8.69
CA VAL A 68 4.54 -10.18 -9.10
C VAL A 68 5.33 -10.81 -7.94
N LEU A 69 5.94 -10.01 -7.06
CA LEU A 69 6.55 -10.51 -5.84
C LEU A 69 5.66 -10.40 -4.61
N SER A 70 4.77 -9.40 -4.53
CA SER A 70 4.04 -9.10 -3.30
C SER A 70 2.67 -9.75 -3.17
N ALA A 71 2.06 -10.21 -4.26
CA ALA A 71 0.77 -10.90 -4.26
C ALA A 71 0.93 -12.43 -4.33
N PRO A 72 -0.07 -13.21 -3.88
CA PRO A 72 -0.15 -14.65 -4.15
C PRO A 72 -0.06 -14.97 -5.65
N ASP A 73 0.49 -16.15 -5.98
CA ASP A 73 0.64 -16.66 -7.35
C ASP A 73 1.24 -15.64 -8.33
N GLY A 74 2.44 -15.17 -7.99
CA GLY A 74 3.17 -14.24 -8.85
C GLY A 74 3.53 -14.83 -10.22
N ASP A 75 3.63 -16.15 -10.36
CA ASP A 75 3.85 -16.82 -11.65
C ASP A 75 2.68 -16.61 -12.62
N ARG A 76 1.44 -16.77 -12.13
CA ARG A 76 0.26 -16.48 -12.95
C ARG A 76 0.19 -14.99 -13.28
N LEU A 77 0.43 -14.13 -12.28
CA LEU A 77 0.39 -12.68 -12.52
C LEU A 77 1.46 -12.22 -13.51
N ASP A 78 2.68 -12.75 -13.43
CA ASP A 78 3.77 -12.48 -14.39
C ASP A 78 3.35 -12.79 -15.83
N LYS A 79 2.68 -13.92 -16.05
CA LYS A 79 2.15 -14.30 -17.36
C LYS A 79 1.00 -13.39 -17.80
N ALA A 80 0.07 -13.09 -16.90
CA ALA A 80 -1.09 -12.27 -17.18
C ALA A 80 -0.68 -10.85 -17.62
N LEU A 81 0.25 -10.22 -16.90
CA LEU A 81 0.79 -8.90 -17.24
C LEU A 81 1.42 -8.87 -18.65
N GLY A 82 2.06 -9.97 -19.06
CA GLY A 82 2.64 -10.10 -20.41
C GLY A 82 1.61 -10.14 -21.55
N SER A 83 0.31 -10.23 -21.24
CA SER A 83 -0.78 -10.24 -22.23
C SER A 83 -1.54 -8.91 -22.35
N LEU A 84 -1.13 -7.89 -21.58
CA LEU A 84 -1.72 -6.55 -21.62
C LEU A 84 -1.42 -5.85 -22.96
N ASP A 85 -2.38 -5.07 -23.45
CA ASP A 85 -2.17 -4.20 -24.62
C ASP A 85 -1.33 -2.97 -24.26
N PHE A 86 -1.41 -2.52 -23.01
CA PHE A 86 -0.69 -1.36 -22.55
C PHE A 86 -0.41 -1.43 -21.05
N MET A 87 0.76 -0.96 -20.63
CA MET A 87 1.09 -0.86 -19.22
C MET A 87 2.04 0.29 -18.99
N VAL A 88 1.74 1.11 -17.98
CA VAL A 88 2.63 2.15 -17.48
C VAL A 88 3.10 1.76 -16.08
N SER A 89 4.38 1.92 -15.82
CA SER A 89 4.94 1.76 -14.47
C SER A 89 5.61 3.06 -14.03
N VAL A 90 5.14 3.64 -12.91
CA VAL A 90 5.82 4.73 -12.21
C VAL A 90 6.62 4.09 -11.07
N ASP A 91 7.89 3.78 -11.33
CA ASP A 91 8.72 3.00 -10.40
C ASP A 91 10.20 3.39 -10.52
N PRO A 92 10.95 3.50 -9.40
CA PRO A 92 12.39 3.77 -9.45
C PRO A 92 13.21 2.58 -9.97
N TYR A 93 12.65 1.38 -10.00
CA TYR A 93 13.34 0.16 -10.45
C TYR A 93 12.66 -0.46 -11.67
N LEU A 94 13.45 -1.17 -12.49
CA LEU A 94 12.93 -2.17 -13.41
C LEU A 94 12.85 -3.52 -12.68
N ASN A 95 11.81 -3.68 -11.88
CA ASN A 95 11.46 -4.87 -11.11
C ASN A 95 10.61 -5.89 -11.90
N GLU A 96 10.20 -6.99 -11.25
CA GLU A 96 9.47 -8.13 -11.82
C GLU A 96 8.10 -7.75 -12.41
N THR A 97 7.45 -6.73 -11.87
CA THR A 97 6.19 -6.20 -12.41
C THR A 97 6.45 -5.19 -13.53
N SER A 98 7.30 -4.19 -13.27
CA SER A 98 7.57 -3.08 -14.19
C SER A 98 8.26 -3.50 -15.49
N ARG A 99 8.93 -4.66 -15.55
CA ARG A 99 9.51 -5.19 -16.79
C ARG A 99 8.48 -5.48 -17.90
N HIS A 100 7.20 -5.60 -17.53
CA HIS A 100 6.07 -5.76 -18.47
C HIS A 100 5.54 -4.42 -19.00
N ALA A 101 5.99 -3.30 -18.43
CA ALA A 101 5.50 -2.00 -18.81
C ALA A 101 5.98 -1.60 -20.22
N HIS A 102 5.06 -1.06 -21.00
CA HIS A 102 5.35 -0.42 -22.28
C HIS A 102 6.04 0.93 -22.07
N VAL A 103 5.75 1.60 -20.96
CA VAL A 103 6.39 2.85 -20.54
C VAL A 103 6.75 2.77 -19.07
N VAL A 104 8.03 3.01 -18.75
CA VAL A 104 8.50 3.16 -17.37
C VAL A 104 8.84 4.63 -17.13
N LEU A 105 8.24 5.22 -16.10
CA LEU A 105 8.37 6.62 -15.71
C LEU A 105 9.05 6.68 -14.33
N PRO A 106 10.37 6.88 -14.25
CA PRO A 106 11.08 6.83 -12.99
C PRO A 106 10.84 8.12 -12.17
N PRO A 107 10.22 8.03 -10.97
CA PRO A 107 10.14 9.17 -10.07
C PRO A 107 11.55 9.55 -9.57
N PRO A 108 11.75 10.80 -9.12
CA PRO A 108 13.02 11.20 -8.52
C PRO A 108 13.26 10.45 -7.18
N PRO A 109 14.52 10.29 -6.76
CA PRO A 109 14.84 9.71 -5.46
C PRO A 109 14.29 10.58 -4.31
N PRO A 110 14.09 10.03 -3.10
CA PRO A 110 13.55 10.77 -1.96
C PRO A 110 14.31 12.06 -1.60
N SER A 111 15.61 12.14 -1.87
CA SER A 111 16.41 13.36 -1.66
C SER A 111 16.02 14.52 -2.58
N GLN A 112 15.41 14.22 -3.72
CA GLN A 112 14.98 15.18 -4.75
C GLN A 112 13.46 15.33 -4.82
N ALA A 113 12.72 14.73 -3.87
CA ALA A 113 11.27 14.84 -3.77
C ALA A 113 10.88 15.65 -2.53
N PRO A 114 9.85 16.51 -2.61
CA PRO A 114 9.24 17.08 -1.41
C PRO A 114 8.48 16.00 -0.65
N HIS A 115 8.36 16.16 0.67
CA HIS A 115 7.67 15.19 1.52
C HIS A 115 6.68 15.86 2.47
N PHE A 116 5.44 15.38 2.41
CA PHE A 116 4.39 15.58 3.42
C PHE A 116 3.80 14.22 3.77
N ASP A 117 3.70 13.90 5.06
CA ASP A 117 3.19 12.61 5.49
C ASP A 117 1.66 12.64 5.64
N PHE A 118 0.93 12.04 4.71
CA PHE A 118 -0.52 11.93 4.82
C PHE A 118 -0.96 10.73 5.67
N ALA A 119 -0.24 9.61 5.57
CA ALA A 119 -0.69 8.33 6.11
C ALA A 119 -0.35 8.18 7.59
N PHE A 120 0.93 8.35 7.97
CA PHE A 120 1.37 8.09 9.34
C PHE A 120 0.94 9.19 10.31
N ASN A 121 0.58 10.38 9.81
CA ASN A 121 -0.07 11.40 10.64
C ASN A 121 -1.40 10.91 11.25
N THR A 122 -2.07 9.93 10.62
CA THR A 122 -3.29 9.32 11.18
C THR A 122 -3.00 8.25 12.25
N LEU A 123 -1.74 7.86 12.41
CA LEU A 123 -1.24 6.87 13.38
C LEU A 123 -0.31 7.48 14.43
N ALA A 124 -0.11 8.80 14.38
CA ALA A 124 0.85 9.49 15.23
C ALA A 124 0.42 9.49 16.71
N VAL A 125 1.40 9.43 17.62
CA VAL A 125 1.15 9.50 19.08
C VAL A 125 1.02 10.93 19.61
N ARG A 126 1.26 11.93 18.75
CA ARG A 126 1.07 13.37 18.96
C ARG A 126 0.60 13.99 17.65
N ASN A 127 -0.16 15.08 17.73
CA ASN A 127 -0.53 15.81 16.51
C ASN A 127 0.70 16.60 16.08
N GLN A 128 1.14 16.41 14.85
CA GLN A 128 2.29 17.10 14.28
C GLN A 128 2.03 17.43 12.82
N VAL A 129 2.76 18.40 12.31
CA VAL A 129 2.78 18.69 10.89
C VAL A 129 4.20 19.01 10.43
N ARG A 130 4.60 18.40 9.32
CA ARG A 130 5.90 18.64 8.70
C ARG A 130 5.78 18.59 7.19
N TYR A 131 6.34 19.60 6.54
CA TYR A 131 6.63 19.62 5.12
C TYR A 131 8.11 19.85 4.93
N THR A 132 8.71 19.21 3.94
CA THR A 132 10.10 19.46 3.57
C THR A 132 10.18 19.47 2.06
N ARG A 133 10.64 20.60 1.49
CA ARG A 133 10.97 20.67 0.05
C ARG A 133 12.14 19.73 -0.26
N ALA A 134 12.32 19.41 -1.53
CA ALA A 134 13.44 18.59 -1.97
C ALA A 134 14.78 19.11 -1.42
N ALA A 135 15.57 18.23 -0.80
CA ALA A 135 16.88 18.59 -0.23
C ALA A 135 17.92 18.84 -1.32
N VAL A 136 17.77 18.15 -2.45
CA VAL A 136 18.60 18.28 -3.65
C VAL A 136 17.68 18.72 -4.81
N PRO A 137 18.05 19.74 -5.60
CA PRO A 137 17.28 20.10 -6.79
C PRO A 137 17.19 18.94 -7.79
N LEU A 138 16.09 18.88 -8.54
CA LEU A 138 15.96 17.98 -9.68
C LEU A 138 16.96 18.36 -10.78
N GLU A 139 17.52 17.37 -11.47
CA GLU A 139 18.35 17.63 -12.63
C GLU A 139 17.53 18.24 -13.79
N PRO A 140 18.14 19.12 -14.62
CA PRO A 140 17.47 19.67 -15.80
C PRO A 140 16.85 18.56 -16.68
N GLY A 141 15.57 18.71 -17.02
CA GLY A 141 14.83 17.75 -17.85
C GLY A 141 14.23 16.55 -17.10
N ARG A 142 14.44 16.42 -15.78
CA ARG A 142 13.72 15.44 -14.95
C ARG A 142 12.37 16.00 -14.50
N MET A 143 11.37 15.12 -14.41
CA MET A 143 10.04 15.46 -13.92
C MET A 143 9.91 15.06 -12.45
N ALA A 144 9.21 15.88 -11.66
CA ALA A 144 8.76 15.50 -10.33
C ALA A 144 7.73 14.36 -10.42
N GLU A 145 7.63 13.53 -9.38
CA GLU A 145 6.60 12.47 -9.33
C GLU A 145 5.18 13.05 -9.44
N THR A 146 4.93 14.19 -8.79
CA THR A 146 3.64 14.89 -8.88
C THR A 146 3.28 15.30 -10.31
N GLU A 147 4.27 15.73 -11.09
CA GLU A 147 4.08 16.07 -12.50
C GLU A 147 3.83 14.82 -13.35
N ILE A 148 4.58 13.73 -13.12
CA ILE A 148 4.35 12.44 -13.78
C ILE A 148 2.89 12.01 -13.58
N LEU A 149 2.41 12.03 -12.33
CA LEU A 149 1.04 11.64 -12.00
C LEU A 149 -0.01 12.58 -12.60
N ALA A 150 0.21 13.89 -12.56
CA ALA A 150 -0.69 14.86 -13.18
C ALA A 150 -0.79 14.66 -14.70
N ARG A 151 0.33 14.41 -15.39
CA ARG A 151 0.33 14.12 -16.83
C ARG A 151 -0.38 12.81 -17.16
N LEU A 152 -0.26 11.79 -16.32
CA LEU A 152 -1.01 10.54 -16.49
C LEU A 152 -2.52 10.76 -16.31
N ILE A 153 -2.95 11.60 -15.36
CA ILE A 153 -4.35 11.99 -15.20
C ILE A 153 -4.85 12.72 -16.45
N LEU A 154 -4.08 13.68 -16.98
CA LEU A 154 -4.43 14.40 -18.21
C LEU A 154 -4.53 13.45 -19.41
N ALA A 155 -3.60 12.51 -19.55
CA ALA A 155 -3.66 11.50 -20.60
C ALA A 155 -4.90 10.60 -20.48
N ALA A 156 -5.18 10.07 -19.29
CA ALA A 156 -6.33 9.20 -19.03
C ALA A 156 -7.69 9.91 -19.21
N THR A 157 -7.72 11.24 -19.08
CA THR A 157 -8.92 12.06 -19.27
C THR A 157 -9.02 12.68 -20.66
N GLY A 158 -8.11 12.34 -21.58
CA GLY A 158 -8.14 12.85 -22.97
C GLY A 158 -7.58 14.26 -23.15
N LEU A 159 -7.02 14.87 -22.10
CA LEU A 159 -6.44 16.22 -22.06
C LEU A 159 -4.91 16.20 -22.16
N HIS A 160 -4.36 15.20 -22.86
CA HIS A 160 -2.92 15.08 -23.07
C HIS A 160 -2.34 16.35 -23.69
N GLY A 161 -1.16 16.77 -23.22
CA GLY A 161 -0.51 18.02 -23.64
C GLY A 161 -0.94 19.27 -22.86
N GLY A 162 -1.96 19.17 -22.00
CA GLY A 162 -2.32 20.23 -21.06
C GLY A 162 -1.24 20.51 -20.03
N ASP A 163 -1.33 21.69 -19.38
CA ASP A 163 -0.47 22.06 -18.26
C ASP A 163 -0.75 21.13 -17.05
N PRO A 164 0.26 20.44 -16.49
CA PRO A 164 0.08 19.59 -15.31
C PRO A 164 -0.59 20.29 -14.12
N SER A 165 -0.36 21.59 -13.95
CA SER A 165 -0.95 22.38 -12.86
C SER A 165 -2.49 22.46 -12.93
N ALA A 166 -3.07 22.24 -14.12
CA ALA A 166 -4.53 22.21 -14.29
C ALA A 166 -5.20 21.10 -13.47
N VAL A 167 -4.49 20.00 -13.19
CA VAL A 167 -4.99 18.92 -12.32
C VAL A 167 -5.15 19.41 -10.89
N ASP A 168 -4.14 20.11 -10.36
CA ASP A 168 -4.20 20.68 -9.01
C ASP A 168 -5.22 21.80 -8.92
N ASP A 169 -5.30 22.68 -9.93
CA ASP A 169 -6.30 23.75 -9.99
C ASP A 169 -7.74 23.21 -10.00
N LEU A 170 -7.99 22.11 -10.72
CA LEU A 170 -9.28 21.43 -10.72
C LEU A 170 -9.62 20.91 -9.31
N VAL A 171 -8.69 20.23 -8.65
CA VAL A 171 -8.89 19.69 -7.29
C VAL A 171 -9.09 20.83 -6.28
N ILE A 172 -8.32 21.90 -6.38
CA ILE A 172 -8.44 23.09 -5.54
C ILE A 172 -9.83 23.71 -5.70
N GLY A 173 -10.23 23.98 -6.95
CA GLY A 173 -11.53 24.58 -7.27
C GLY A 173 -12.70 23.73 -6.78
N GLN A 174 -12.66 22.40 -6.98
CA GLN A 174 -13.69 21.48 -6.49
C GLN A 174 -13.75 21.44 -4.96
N THR A 175 -12.60 21.42 -4.30
CA THR A 175 -12.52 21.33 -2.82
C THR A 175 -13.02 22.62 -2.18
N LEU A 176 -12.57 23.78 -2.66
CA LEU A 176 -13.05 25.08 -2.18
C LEU A 176 -14.52 25.30 -2.52
N GLY A 177 -14.95 24.94 -3.75
CA GLY A 177 -16.35 24.99 -4.17
C GLY A 177 -17.28 24.20 -3.24
N LYS A 178 -16.83 23.04 -2.77
CA LYS A 178 -17.56 22.30 -1.74
C LYS A 178 -17.49 23.00 -0.38
N ALA A 179 -16.30 23.42 0.05
CA ALA A 179 -16.08 24.02 1.35
C ALA A 179 -16.93 25.28 1.59
N VAL A 180 -17.15 26.12 0.58
CA VAL A 180 -17.98 27.33 0.72
C VAL A 180 -19.47 27.04 0.91
N THR A 181 -19.93 25.83 0.55
CA THR A 181 -21.33 25.39 0.73
C THR A 181 -21.60 24.69 2.06
N GLU A 182 -20.54 24.28 2.77
CA GLU A 182 -20.67 23.53 4.02
C GLU A 182 -20.82 24.50 5.21
N ALA A 183 -21.98 24.51 5.88
CA ALA A 183 -22.28 25.46 6.96
C ALA A 183 -21.28 25.48 8.15
N HIS A 184 -20.51 24.41 8.33
CA HIS A 184 -19.51 24.28 9.40
C HIS A 184 -18.07 24.55 8.92
N SER A 185 -17.91 24.89 7.64
CA SER A 185 -16.63 25.25 7.06
C SER A 185 -16.22 26.66 7.48
N PRO A 186 -14.93 26.91 7.75
CA PRO A 186 -14.45 28.26 8.07
C PRO A 186 -14.63 29.26 6.92
N VAL A 187 -14.88 28.78 5.70
CA VAL A 187 -15.06 29.61 4.48
C VAL A 187 -16.49 29.60 3.95
N HIS A 188 -17.47 29.18 4.76
CA HIS A 188 -18.87 29.14 4.35
C HIS A 188 -19.35 30.50 3.81
N GLY A 189 -19.97 30.49 2.63
CA GLY A 189 -20.47 31.69 1.93
C GLY A 189 -19.39 32.52 1.21
N GLY A 190 -18.13 32.10 1.20
CA GLY A 190 -17.06 32.77 0.44
C GLY A 190 -17.07 32.45 -1.06
N ASP A 191 -16.20 33.13 -1.83
CA ASP A 191 -15.95 32.82 -3.25
C ASP A 191 -14.75 31.86 -3.40
N PRO A 192 -14.92 30.65 -3.96
CA PRO A 192 -13.83 29.73 -4.24
C PRO A 192 -12.67 30.32 -5.06
N LYS A 193 -12.95 31.23 -6.00
CA LYS A 193 -11.91 31.84 -6.84
C LYS A 193 -11.03 32.81 -6.06
N GLU A 194 -11.66 33.65 -5.23
CA GLU A 194 -10.93 34.57 -4.34
C GLU A 194 -10.09 33.78 -3.32
N LEU A 195 -10.62 32.69 -2.79
CA LEU A 195 -9.88 31.81 -1.88
C LEU A 195 -8.68 31.15 -2.58
N ALA A 196 -8.87 30.62 -3.79
CA ALA A 196 -7.81 29.98 -4.57
C ALA A 196 -6.67 30.95 -4.94
N ALA A 197 -6.99 32.22 -5.17
CA ALA A 197 -6.01 33.29 -5.44
C ALA A 197 -5.17 33.66 -4.21
N ARG A 198 -5.63 33.32 -3.01
CA ARG A 198 -4.93 33.59 -1.73
C ARG A 198 -4.08 32.40 -1.26
N LEU A 199 -3.96 31.34 -2.05
CA LEU A 199 -3.13 30.17 -1.72
C LEU A 199 -1.66 30.49 -1.96
N SER A 200 -0.82 30.09 -1.02
CA SER A 200 0.64 30.15 -1.09
C SER A 200 1.22 28.89 -1.75
N GLY A 201 2.50 28.93 -2.12
CA GLY A 201 3.22 27.80 -2.73
C GLY A 201 3.77 28.09 -4.12
N ASP A 202 4.88 27.45 -4.46
CA ASP A 202 5.64 27.70 -5.69
C ASP A 202 5.05 26.93 -6.89
N ASN A 203 4.18 25.94 -6.65
CA ASN A 203 3.60 25.07 -7.66
C ASN A 203 2.22 24.52 -7.24
N GLY A 204 1.55 23.81 -8.16
CA GLY A 204 0.23 23.20 -7.94
C GLY A 204 0.14 22.33 -6.67
N PRO A 205 1.05 21.36 -6.46
CA PRO A 205 1.05 20.53 -5.27
C PRO A 205 1.20 21.31 -3.95
N GLU A 206 2.04 22.34 -3.92
CA GLU A 206 2.18 23.21 -2.75
C GLU A 206 0.91 24.03 -2.49
N ARG A 207 0.31 24.61 -3.53
CA ARG A 207 -0.97 25.33 -3.40
C ARG A 207 -2.08 24.41 -2.90
N ARG A 208 -2.10 23.16 -3.37
CA ARG A 208 -3.03 22.13 -2.89
C ARG A 208 -2.79 21.79 -1.42
N LEU A 209 -1.54 21.64 -1.00
CA LEU A 209 -1.19 21.43 0.40
C LEU A 209 -1.59 22.61 1.28
N ASP A 210 -1.32 23.84 0.85
CA ASP A 210 -1.73 25.06 1.56
C ASP A 210 -3.25 25.09 1.75
N MET A 211 -4.02 24.82 0.69
CA MET A 211 -5.47 24.71 0.79
C MET A 211 -5.90 23.69 1.85
N MET A 212 -5.29 22.50 1.86
CA MET A 212 -5.61 21.44 2.82
C MET A 212 -5.26 21.85 4.26
N LEU A 213 -4.12 22.52 4.48
CA LEU A 213 -3.72 23.04 5.78
C LEU A 213 -4.71 24.10 6.28
N ARG A 214 -5.05 25.08 5.42
CA ARG A 214 -5.90 26.22 5.77
C ARG A 214 -7.35 25.85 6.03
N LEU A 215 -7.90 24.89 5.28
CA LEU A 215 -9.23 24.29 5.53
C LEU A 215 -9.23 23.30 6.70
N GLY A 216 -8.04 22.85 7.11
CA GLY A 216 -7.85 21.84 8.13
C GLY A 216 -8.20 22.31 9.55
N PRO A 217 -8.19 21.37 10.52
CA PRO A 217 -8.53 21.63 11.92
C PRO A 217 -7.69 22.73 12.57
N TYR A 218 -6.42 22.83 12.19
CA TYR A 218 -5.47 23.81 12.74
C TYR A 218 -5.22 24.98 11.78
N GLY A 219 -5.87 25.01 10.62
CA GLY A 219 -5.66 26.00 9.58
C GLY A 219 -6.08 27.41 9.97
N ASP A 220 -5.59 28.42 9.26
CA ASP A 220 -6.02 29.81 9.45
C ASP A 220 -7.48 30.07 9.02
N GLY A 221 -8.14 29.11 8.35
CA GLY A 221 -9.49 29.29 7.82
C GLY A 221 -9.59 30.47 6.87
N PHE A 222 -8.54 30.75 6.10
CA PHE A 222 -8.43 31.92 5.24
C PHE A 222 -8.57 33.26 5.99
N GLY A 223 -7.95 33.35 7.16
CA GLY A 223 -7.89 34.55 8.01
C GLY A 223 -8.88 34.57 9.18
N ALA A 224 -9.78 33.58 9.27
CA ALA A 224 -10.68 33.42 10.42
C ALA A 224 -9.95 33.14 11.74
N ARG A 225 -8.77 32.52 11.67
CA ARG A 225 -7.87 32.23 12.80
C ARG A 225 -6.46 32.74 12.46
N PRO A 226 -6.09 33.96 12.88
CA PRO A 226 -4.80 34.57 12.51
C PRO A 226 -3.57 33.70 12.83
N ASP A 227 -3.62 32.94 13.93
CA ASP A 227 -2.53 32.06 14.36
C ASP A 227 -2.57 30.65 13.74
N GLY A 228 -3.52 30.38 12.84
CA GLY A 228 -3.67 29.08 12.21
C GLY A 228 -2.56 28.74 11.23
N LEU A 229 -2.57 27.48 10.77
CA LEU A 229 -1.59 26.96 9.81
C LEU A 229 -1.86 27.47 8.39
N THR A 230 -0.75 27.79 7.73
CA THR A 230 -0.59 27.97 6.28
C THR A 230 0.67 27.23 5.86
N LEU A 231 0.87 27.03 4.56
CA LEU A 231 2.13 26.50 4.04
C LEU A 231 3.31 27.42 4.38
N ASP A 232 3.16 28.75 4.26
CA ASP A 232 4.22 29.70 4.63
C ASP A 232 4.65 29.55 6.09
N LYS A 233 3.69 29.40 7.01
CA LYS A 233 3.99 29.15 8.43
C LYS A 233 4.74 27.83 8.60
N LEU A 234 4.36 26.79 7.87
CA LEU A 234 5.05 25.50 7.92
C LEU A 234 6.47 25.57 7.35
N LEU A 235 6.67 26.29 6.24
CA LEU A 235 8.00 26.51 5.63
C LEU A 235 8.94 27.31 6.55
N ALA A 236 8.40 28.23 7.34
CA ALA A 236 9.16 28.94 8.38
C ALA A 236 9.61 28.02 9.55
N HIS A 237 9.07 26.80 9.65
CA HIS A 237 9.39 25.82 10.69
C HIS A 237 9.92 24.51 10.07
N PRO A 238 11.17 24.47 9.56
CA PRO A 238 11.69 23.34 8.78
C PRO A 238 11.79 22.01 9.55
N HIS A 239 11.76 22.07 10.89
CA HIS A 239 11.73 20.89 11.76
C HIS A 239 10.31 20.36 12.02
N GLY A 240 9.28 20.98 11.44
CA GLY A 240 7.88 20.71 11.72
C GLY A 240 7.37 21.47 12.95
N ILE A 241 6.06 21.34 13.18
CA ILE A 241 5.34 21.99 14.29
C ILE A 241 4.66 20.89 15.11
N ASP A 242 4.89 20.89 16.42
CA ASP A 242 4.10 20.09 17.37
C ASP A 242 2.76 20.79 17.60
N LEU A 243 1.66 20.14 17.22
CA LEU A 243 0.30 20.64 17.35
C LEU A 243 -0.35 20.19 18.66
N GLY A 244 0.43 19.56 19.54
CA GLY A 244 0.03 19.18 20.88
C GLY A 244 -0.32 17.70 21.04
N PRO A 245 -0.70 17.31 22.26
CA PRO A 245 -1.07 15.94 22.57
C PRO A 245 -2.35 15.51 21.84
N LEU A 246 -2.59 14.21 21.78
CA LEU A 246 -3.86 13.68 21.31
C LEU A 246 -4.99 14.01 22.30
N GLU A 247 -6.11 14.51 21.78
CA GLU A 247 -7.30 14.78 22.58
C GLU A 247 -8.34 13.65 22.43
N PRO A 248 -9.16 13.40 23.47
CA PRO A 248 -10.31 12.51 23.39
C PRO A 248 -11.32 13.02 22.35
N ARG A 249 -11.48 12.28 21.27
CA ARG A 249 -12.38 12.65 20.17
C ARG A 249 -12.97 11.48 19.41
N LEU A 250 -13.06 10.30 20.02
CA LEU A 250 -13.63 9.11 19.36
C LEU A 250 -15.06 9.33 18.80
N PRO A 251 -15.96 10.08 19.46
CA PRO A 251 -17.31 10.27 18.92
C PRO A 251 -17.37 10.96 17.55
N GLN A 252 -16.40 11.82 17.21
CA GLN A 252 -16.38 12.55 15.93
C GLN A 252 -16.04 11.67 14.70
N PRO A 253 -14.94 10.89 14.66
CA PRO A 253 -14.60 10.00 13.55
C PRO A 253 -15.44 8.72 13.51
N LEU A 254 -16.20 8.41 14.57
CA LEU A 254 -17.12 7.28 14.59
C LEU A 254 -18.30 7.56 13.64
N LYS A 255 -18.34 6.85 12.50
CA LYS A 255 -19.34 7.01 11.43
C LYS A 255 -20.17 5.75 11.17
N THR A 256 -20.40 4.98 12.23
CA THR A 256 -21.35 3.85 12.24
C THR A 256 -22.78 4.34 12.05
N VAL A 257 -23.69 3.44 11.65
CA VAL A 257 -25.10 3.79 11.44
C VAL A 257 -25.74 4.24 12.75
N SER A 258 -25.38 3.60 13.86
CA SER A 258 -25.87 3.98 15.19
C SER A 258 -25.21 5.25 15.77
N GLY A 259 -24.10 5.73 15.20
CA GLY A 259 -23.25 6.75 15.81
C GLY A 259 -22.58 6.29 17.12
N LYS A 260 -22.61 4.98 17.41
CA LYS A 260 -22.02 4.34 18.60
C LYS A 260 -20.97 3.30 18.19
N VAL A 261 -20.17 2.84 19.15
CA VAL A 261 -19.33 1.67 18.96
C VAL A 261 -20.24 0.44 18.88
N GLU A 262 -20.30 -0.18 17.71
CA GLU A 262 -21.09 -1.38 17.47
C GLU A 262 -20.28 -2.60 17.90
N LEU A 263 -20.66 -3.22 19.02
CA LEU A 263 -19.89 -4.33 19.61
C LEU A 263 -19.92 -5.61 18.76
N LEU A 264 -20.97 -5.78 17.95
CA LEU A 264 -21.12 -6.88 17.01
C LEU A 264 -21.74 -6.35 15.72
N PRO A 265 -20.93 -5.75 14.81
CA PRO A 265 -21.41 -5.27 13.52
C PRO A 265 -21.98 -6.42 12.68
N GLY A 266 -23.08 -6.15 11.96
CA GLY A 266 -23.80 -7.16 11.16
C GLY A 266 -22.89 -8.04 10.29
N PRO A 267 -22.02 -7.47 9.43
CA PRO A 267 -21.14 -8.26 8.57
C PRO A 267 -20.20 -9.22 9.33
N ILE A 268 -19.76 -8.85 10.54
CA ILE A 268 -18.95 -9.74 11.39
C ILE A 268 -19.84 -10.83 12.01
N ALA A 269 -21.03 -10.46 12.48
CA ALA A 269 -21.99 -11.40 13.06
C ALA A 269 -22.36 -12.51 12.08
N ASP A 270 -22.62 -12.13 10.83
CA ASP A 270 -23.03 -13.03 9.76
C ASP A 270 -21.90 -14.01 9.36
N ASP A 271 -20.63 -13.62 9.54
CA ASP A 271 -19.46 -14.46 9.25
C ASP A 271 -19.04 -15.37 10.42
N LEU A 272 -19.56 -15.16 11.63
CA LEU A 272 -19.22 -15.96 12.81
C LEU A 272 -19.41 -17.48 12.62
N PRO A 273 -20.48 -17.99 11.96
CA PRO A 273 -20.62 -19.42 11.72
C PRO A 273 -19.45 -20.01 10.92
N ARG A 274 -19.01 -19.34 9.85
CA ARG A 274 -17.86 -19.75 9.05
C ARG A 274 -16.58 -19.75 9.88
N LEU A 275 -16.35 -18.70 10.67
CA LEU A 275 -15.19 -18.62 11.55
C LEU A 275 -15.17 -19.76 12.58
N LYS A 276 -16.32 -20.07 13.20
CA LYS A 276 -16.44 -21.19 14.15
C LYS A 276 -16.09 -22.53 13.49
N GLN A 277 -16.58 -22.77 12.28
CA GLN A 277 -16.24 -23.97 11.51
C GLN A 277 -14.73 -24.04 11.21
N ALA A 278 -14.15 -22.95 10.70
CA ALA A 278 -12.72 -22.90 10.39
C ALA A 278 -11.82 -23.16 11.62
N LEU A 279 -12.25 -22.71 12.81
CA LEU A 279 -11.54 -22.99 14.06
C LEU A 279 -11.58 -24.48 14.45
N SER A 280 -12.66 -25.19 14.12
CA SER A 280 -12.77 -26.64 14.38
C SER A 280 -12.06 -27.51 13.35
N GLU A 281 -11.84 -27.00 12.13
CA GLU A 281 -11.25 -27.74 11.00
C GLU A 281 -9.75 -27.47 10.81
N ARG A 282 -9.08 -26.91 11.83
CA ARG A 282 -7.67 -26.55 11.71
C ARG A 282 -6.82 -27.77 11.34
N ALA A 283 -6.16 -27.69 10.18
CA ALA A 283 -5.36 -28.78 9.65
C ALA A 283 -4.20 -29.15 10.59
N ASP A 284 -3.98 -30.46 10.74
CA ASP A 284 -2.76 -31.01 11.34
C ASP A 284 -1.57 -30.78 10.39
N GLY A 285 -0.40 -30.49 10.96
CA GLY A 285 0.84 -30.32 10.20
C GLY A 285 1.55 -28.99 10.46
N LEU A 286 2.53 -28.68 9.60
CA LEU A 286 3.29 -27.44 9.67
C LEU A 286 2.50 -26.30 9.03
N VAL A 287 2.51 -25.14 9.68
CA VAL A 287 2.00 -23.89 9.12
C VAL A 287 3.11 -22.88 8.91
N LEU A 288 3.03 -22.13 7.82
CA LEU A 288 3.98 -21.08 7.47
C LEU A 288 3.48 -19.71 7.92
N VAL A 289 4.38 -18.93 8.51
CA VAL A 289 4.18 -17.49 8.77
C VAL A 289 5.25 -16.68 8.06
N GLY A 290 4.84 -15.57 7.45
CA GLY A 290 5.77 -14.62 6.86
C GLY A 290 6.53 -13.85 7.94
N ARG A 291 7.79 -13.51 7.68
CA ARG A 291 8.54 -12.57 8.53
C ARG A 291 9.06 -11.36 7.74
N ARG A 292 9.35 -10.28 8.46
CA ARG A 292 9.99 -9.07 7.93
C ARG A 292 11.39 -8.94 8.56
N HIS A 293 12.36 -8.50 7.78
CA HIS A 293 13.69 -8.14 8.27
C HIS A 293 13.81 -6.63 8.42
N LEU A 294 14.48 -6.16 9.49
CA LEU A 294 14.68 -4.72 9.76
C LEU A 294 15.39 -3.98 8.63
N ARG A 295 16.23 -4.68 7.86
CA ARG A 295 17.00 -4.15 6.72
C ARG A 295 16.29 -4.34 5.39
N SER A 296 15.03 -4.80 5.42
CA SER A 296 14.19 -4.99 4.26
C SER A 296 12.93 -4.11 4.40
N ASN A 297 12.41 -3.65 3.27
CA ASN A 297 11.09 -3.05 3.20
C ASN A 297 10.39 -3.65 1.98
N ASN A 298 9.54 -4.63 2.23
CA ASN A 298 8.91 -5.45 1.19
C ASN A 298 9.97 -5.92 0.16
N SER A 299 9.71 -5.76 -1.13
CA SER A 299 10.63 -6.11 -2.22
C SER A 299 11.52 -4.94 -2.71
N TRP A 300 11.63 -3.85 -1.95
CA TRP A 300 12.28 -2.62 -2.44
C TRP A 300 13.77 -2.50 -2.14
N LEU A 301 14.19 -2.99 -0.97
CA LEU A 301 15.50 -2.62 -0.41
C LEU A 301 16.60 -3.66 -0.67
N HIS A 302 16.27 -4.81 -1.26
CA HIS A 302 17.26 -5.84 -1.59
C HIS A 302 18.26 -5.40 -2.67
N ASN A 303 17.96 -4.35 -3.44
CA ASN A 303 18.89 -3.80 -4.41
C ASN A 303 19.84 -2.72 -3.85
N VAL A 304 19.76 -2.44 -2.53
CA VAL A 304 20.63 -1.45 -1.87
C VAL A 304 21.74 -2.20 -1.11
N PRO A 305 23.02 -2.16 -1.57
CA PRO A 305 24.10 -2.97 -1.00
C PRO A 305 24.31 -2.76 0.50
N ALA A 306 24.13 -1.53 0.98
CA ALA A 306 24.26 -1.17 2.39
C ALA A 306 23.18 -1.82 3.29
N LEU A 307 22.16 -2.47 2.73
CA LEU A 307 21.04 -3.12 3.43
C LEU A 307 21.03 -4.65 3.26
N THR A 308 21.74 -5.19 2.29
CA THR A 308 21.94 -6.64 2.11
C THR A 308 23.11 -7.14 2.96
N GLY A 309 22.90 -8.15 3.82
CA GLY A 309 23.94 -8.74 4.66
C GLY A 309 23.58 -8.87 6.13
N GLY A 310 24.46 -9.53 6.89
CA GLY A 310 24.26 -9.82 8.31
C GLY A 310 23.08 -10.78 8.54
N SER A 311 22.08 -10.32 9.28
CA SER A 311 20.84 -11.06 9.59
C SER A 311 19.79 -10.97 8.48
N ASN A 312 20.04 -10.24 7.38
CA ASN A 312 19.11 -10.14 6.25
C ASN A 312 19.31 -11.33 5.30
N ARG A 313 18.72 -12.49 5.64
CA ARG A 313 18.90 -13.77 4.93
C ARG A 313 17.56 -14.40 4.55
N CYS A 314 17.51 -15.04 3.38
CA CYS A 314 16.35 -15.80 2.93
C CYS A 314 16.43 -17.28 3.36
N THR A 315 16.12 -17.56 4.63
CA THR A 315 16.19 -18.91 5.24
C THR A 315 14.84 -19.37 5.77
N LEU A 316 14.59 -20.67 5.85
CA LEU A 316 13.43 -21.22 6.54
C LEU A 316 13.73 -21.41 8.03
N HIS A 317 13.10 -20.63 8.89
CA HIS A 317 13.14 -20.84 10.34
C HIS A 317 12.28 -22.04 10.72
N ILE A 318 12.84 -22.96 11.49
CA ILE A 318 12.15 -24.16 11.99
C ILE A 318 12.64 -24.54 13.40
N HIS A 319 11.73 -25.03 14.23
CA HIS A 319 12.06 -25.49 15.59
C HIS A 319 12.95 -26.75 15.56
N PRO A 320 13.91 -26.93 16.50
CA PRO A 320 14.77 -28.11 16.55
C PRO A 320 14.03 -29.45 16.52
N GLU A 321 12.93 -29.59 17.27
CA GLU A 321 12.12 -30.82 17.30
C GLU A 321 11.50 -31.16 15.92
N ASP A 322 11.04 -30.15 15.19
CA ASP A 322 10.48 -30.33 13.86
C ASP A 322 11.56 -30.67 12.83
N ALA A 323 12.73 -30.03 12.95
CA ALA A 323 13.88 -30.31 12.11
C ALA A 323 14.38 -31.75 12.31
N GLU A 324 14.49 -32.20 13.56
CA GLU A 324 14.87 -33.59 13.89
C GLU A 324 13.83 -34.57 13.35
N ARG A 325 12.54 -34.33 13.60
CA ARG A 325 11.43 -35.16 13.10
C ARG A 325 11.43 -35.32 11.58
N LEU A 326 11.85 -34.28 10.85
CA LEU A 326 11.88 -34.26 9.38
C LEU A 326 13.26 -34.59 8.79
N GLY A 327 14.26 -34.87 9.62
CA GLY A 327 15.63 -35.14 9.16
C GLY A 327 16.30 -33.95 8.47
N LEU A 328 15.91 -32.73 8.82
CA LEU A 328 16.48 -31.49 8.28
C LEU A 328 17.76 -31.12 9.04
N ARG A 329 18.69 -30.48 8.33
CA ARG A 329 19.98 -30.03 8.89
C ARG A 329 20.12 -28.53 8.68
N ASP A 330 20.73 -27.86 9.65
CA ASP A 330 21.00 -26.43 9.57
C ASP A 330 21.83 -26.10 8.32
N GLY A 331 21.45 -25.04 7.61
CA GLY A 331 22.04 -24.60 6.34
C GLY A 331 21.73 -25.48 5.12
N ALA A 332 21.19 -26.68 5.29
CA ALA A 332 20.85 -27.55 4.17
C ALA A 332 19.61 -27.03 3.41
N PRO A 333 19.51 -27.28 2.10
CA PRO A 333 18.34 -26.87 1.33
C PRO A 333 17.12 -27.75 1.69
N VAL A 334 15.97 -27.12 1.87
CA VAL A 334 14.67 -27.77 2.08
C VAL A 334 13.69 -27.31 1.02
N ARG A 335 12.92 -28.24 0.46
CA ARG A 335 11.78 -27.94 -0.40
C ARG A 335 10.57 -27.65 0.48
N ILE A 336 9.97 -26.49 0.29
CA ILE A 336 8.73 -26.06 0.96
C ILE A 336 7.64 -26.07 -0.11
N LYS A 337 6.55 -26.79 0.12
CA LYS A 337 5.41 -26.89 -0.80
C LYS A 337 4.14 -26.38 -0.13
N GLY A 338 3.44 -25.47 -0.80
CA GLY A 338 2.12 -24.96 -0.43
C GLY A 338 1.10 -25.20 -1.55
N ALA A 339 -0.07 -24.58 -1.44
CA ALA A 339 -1.14 -24.71 -2.42
C ALA A 339 -0.76 -24.14 -3.80
N GLY A 340 -0.02 -23.03 -3.83
CA GLY A 340 0.38 -22.36 -5.07
C GLY A 340 1.56 -23.00 -5.80
N GLY A 341 2.39 -23.78 -5.09
CA GLY A 341 3.62 -24.29 -5.67
C GLY A 341 4.65 -24.69 -4.63
N ALA A 342 5.91 -24.72 -5.03
CA ALA A 342 7.02 -25.06 -4.14
C ALA A 342 8.22 -24.14 -4.36
N VAL A 343 8.93 -23.83 -3.28
CA VAL A 343 10.20 -23.10 -3.30
C VAL A 343 11.26 -23.88 -2.54
N THR A 344 12.53 -23.53 -2.73
CA THR A 344 13.66 -24.15 -2.02
C THR A 344 14.45 -23.09 -1.27
N ALA A 345 14.61 -23.24 0.05
CA ALA A 345 15.40 -22.32 0.87
C ALA A 345 16.35 -23.08 1.79
N PRO A 346 17.46 -22.47 2.23
CA PRO A 346 18.29 -23.02 3.30
C PRO A 346 17.51 -23.07 4.62
N VAL A 347 17.66 -24.15 5.37
CA VAL A 347 17.12 -24.29 6.74
C VAL A 347 17.94 -23.44 7.71
N GLU A 348 17.26 -22.81 8.66
CA GLU A 348 17.85 -22.19 9.84
C GLU A 348 17.11 -22.70 11.08
N ILE A 349 17.78 -23.55 11.85
CA ILE A 349 17.20 -24.18 13.04
C ILE A 349 17.27 -23.18 14.21
N THR A 350 16.13 -22.92 14.84
CA THR A 350 16.05 -21.98 15.96
C THR A 350 14.90 -22.33 16.90
N ASP A 351 15.12 -22.22 18.21
CA ASP A 351 14.09 -22.33 19.25
C ASP A 351 13.22 -21.04 19.38
N GLY A 352 13.54 -20.00 18.61
CA GLY A 352 12.77 -18.75 18.53
C GLY A 352 11.42 -18.88 17.80
N ILE A 353 11.09 -20.06 17.27
CA ILE A 353 9.83 -20.34 16.59
C ILE A 353 9.11 -21.53 17.24
N ARG A 354 7.78 -21.48 17.30
CA ARG A 354 6.98 -22.53 17.95
C ARG A 354 7.06 -23.85 17.16
N PRO A 355 7.11 -25.02 17.84
CA PRO A 355 6.87 -26.31 17.19
C PRO A 355 5.55 -26.32 16.38
N GLY A 356 5.57 -26.91 15.19
CA GLY A 356 4.45 -26.89 14.26
C GLY A 356 4.39 -25.64 13.36
N VAL A 357 5.30 -24.67 13.53
CA VAL A 357 5.33 -23.42 12.77
C VAL A 357 6.69 -23.25 12.10
N VAL A 358 6.68 -22.88 10.83
CA VAL A 358 7.87 -22.45 10.10
C VAL A 358 7.73 -21.03 9.60
N SER A 359 8.86 -20.35 9.36
CA SER A 359 8.83 -18.98 8.85
C SER A 359 9.77 -18.77 7.68
N LEU A 360 9.32 -18.04 6.67
CA LEU A 360 10.11 -17.62 5.51
C LEU A 360 9.95 -16.10 5.33
N PRO A 361 11.01 -15.35 4.97
CA PRO A 361 10.91 -13.91 4.88
C PRO A 361 10.23 -13.47 3.59
N HIS A 362 9.48 -12.39 3.69
CA HIS A 362 8.83 -11.77 2.55
C HIS A 362 9.79 -10.85 1.76
N GLY A 363 9.47 -10.63 0.48
CA GLY A 363 10.10 -9.62 -0.37
C GLY A 363 11.26 -10.12 -1.22
N TRP A 364 11.62 -11.39 -1.14
CA TRP A 364 12.68 -12.03 -1.90
C TRP A 364 12.15 -12.64 -3.21
N GLY A 365 13.05 -13.21 -4.02
CA GLY A 365 12.78 -13.81 -5.33
C GLY A 365 13.12 -12.91 -6.52
N HIS A 366 14.22 -12.16 -6.43
CA HIS A 366 14.63 -11.17 -7.43
C HIS A 366 15.46 -11.75 -8.59
N ASP A 367 14.95 -12.78 -9.26
CA ASP A 367 15.69 -13.57 -10.27
C ASP A 367 15.02 -13.62 -11.66
N ARG A 368 13.91 -12.90 -11.85
CA ARG A 368 13.16 -12.92 -13.10
C ARG A 368 13.97 -12.28 -14.24
N PRO A 369 14.02 -12.91 -15.44
CA PRO A 369 14.66 -12.31 -16.61
C PRO A 369 14.08 -10.94 -16.97
N GLY A 370 14.90 -10.01 -17.48
CA GLY A 370 14.44 -8.68 -17.90
C GLY A 370 14.28 -7.65 -16.78
N THR A 371 14.50 -8.03 -15.52
CA THR A 371 14.66 -7.08 -14.41
C THR A 371 16.05 -6.42 -14.44
N ARG A 372 16.20 -5.26 -13.79
CA ARG A 372 17.50 -4.55 -13.62
C ARG A 372 17.82 -4.26 -12.15
N MET A 373 17.50 -5.20 -11.28
CA MET A 373 17.85 -5.15 -9.86
C MET A 373 19.16 -5.92 -9.63
N SER A 374 20.26 -5.41 -10.21
CA SER A 374 21.52 -6.14 -10.37
C SER A 374 22.15 -6.61 -9.05
N HIS A 375 21.97 -5.86 -7.97
CA HIS A 375 22.50 -6.25 -6.66
C HIS A 375 21.61 -7.30 -5.99
N ALA A 376 20.29 -7.12 -6.06
CA ALA A 376 19.33 -8.09 -5.52
C ALA A 376 19.44 -9.47 -6.22
N ALA A 377 19.76 -9.47 -7.52
CA ALA A 377 19.92 -10.68 -8.32
C ALA A 377 21.17 -11.52 -7.96
N LEU A 378 22.12 -10.99 -7.19
CA LEU A 378 23.30 -11.74 -6.75
C LEU A 378 22.96 -12.82 -5.71
N ASP A 379 21.96 -12.54 -4.87
CA ASP A 379 21.41 -13.46 -3.87
C ASP A 379 19.89 -13.26 -3.81
N PRO A 380 19.14 -13.80 -4.78
CA PRO A 380 17.73 -13.46 -4.95
C PRO A 380 16.85 -14.03 -3.85
N GLY A 381 17.30 -15.06 -3.12
CA GLY A 381 16.46 -15.84 -2.21
C GLY A 381 15.26 -16.46 -2.92
N VAL A 382 14.15 -16.65 -2.20
CA VAL A 382 12.91 -17.20 -2.77
C VAL A 382 11.68 -16.35 -2.42
N ASN A 383 10.74 -16.28 -3.35
CA ASN A 383 9.48 -15.60 -3.13
C ASN A 383 8.49 -16.50 -2.37
N VAL A 384 8.27 -16.21 -1.08
CA VAL A 384 7.30 -16.91 -0.23
C VAL A 384 5.87 -16.93 -0.79
N ASN A 385 5.49 -15.91 -1.56
CA ASN A 385 4.12 -15.80 -2.09
C ASN A 385 3.84 -16.81 -3.22
N GLN A 386 4.87 -17.49 -3.77
CA GLN A 386 4.68 -18.60 -4.72
C GLN A 386 4.13 -19.87 -4.05
N LEU A 387 4.12 -19.93 -2.72
CA LEU A 387 3.48 -21.00 -1.97
C LEU A 387 1.95 -20.84 -1.90
N LEU A 388 1.43 -19.69 -2.34
CA LEU A 388 0.02 -19.31 -2.22
C LEU A 388 -0.60 -19.21 -3.62
N ASP A 389 -1.76 -19.82 -3.82
CA ASP A 389 -2.52 -19.79 -5.09
C ASP A 389 -3.54 -18.64 -5.17
N GLY A 390 -3.60 -17.81 -4.12
CA GLY A 390 -4.52 -16.68 -4.01
C GLY A 390 -5.97 -17.05 -3.71
N SER A 391 -6.29 -18.33 -3.44
CA SER A 391 -7.65 -18.78 -3.12
C SER A 391 -8.09 -18.46 -1.69
N LEU A 392 -7.15 -18.40 -0.75
CA LEU A 392 -7.42 -18.10 0.65
C LEU A 392 -7.49 -16.59 0.89
N LEU A 393 -8.71 -16.08 1.04
CA LEU A 393 -9.00 -14.67 1.32
C LEU A 393 -9.84 -14.54 2.60
N ASP A 394 -9.67 -13.44 3.32
CA ASP A 394 -10.67 -12.97 4.28
C ASP A 394 -11.91 -12.47 3.51
N PRO A 395 -13.10 -13.07 3.68
CA PRO A 395 -14.25 -12.81 2.81
C PRO A 395 -14.81 -11.39 2.94
N LEU A 396 -14.59 -10.72 4.09
CA LEU A 396 -15.09 -9.37 4.34
C LEU A 396 -14.17 -8.30 3.75
N SER A 397 -12.86 -8.43 3.94
CA SER A 397 -11.90 -7.42 3.46
C SER A 397 -11.34 -7.73 2.07
N GLY A 398 -11.46 -8.97 1.61
CA GLY A 398 -10.79 -9.43 0.39
C GLY A 398 -9.27 -9.60 0.55
N ASN A 399 -8.74 -9.45 1.78
CA ASN A 399 -7.31 -9.55 2.02
C ASN A 399 -6.82 -10.99 1.89
N ALA A 400 -5.69 -11.19 1.22
CA ALA A 400 -5.08 -12.51 1.11
C ALA A 400 -4.60 -13.03 2.47
N VAL A 401 -4.84 -14.31 2.74
CA VAL A 401 -4.31 -15.00 3.91
C VAL A 401 -2.85 -15.37 3.63
N LEU A 402 -1.92 -14.59 4.21
CA LEU A 402 -0.47 -14.76 4.01
C LEU A 402 0.25 -15.40 5.21
N ASN A 403 -0.50 -15.80 6.25
CA ASN A 403 0.04 -16.36 7.48
C ASN A 403 -0.82 -17.53 7.96
N GLY A 404 -0.19 -18.49 8.65
CA GLY A 404 -0.86 -19.67 9.13
C GLY A 404 -1.28 -20.62 8.02
N VAL A 405 -0.60 -20.57 6.87
CA VAL A 405 -0.92 -21.38 5.70
C VAL A 405 -0.27 -22.75 5.81
N PRO A 406 -0.97 -23.86 5.53
CA PRO A 406 -0.38 -25.19 5.57
C PRO A 406 0.76 -25.35 4.57
N VAL A 407 1.85 -26.01 4.98
CA VAL A 407 2.97 -26.35 4.10
C VAL A 407 3.52 -27.74 4.39
N GLU A 408 4.05 -28.37 3.34
CA GLU A 408 4.83 -29.60 3.42
C GLU A 408 6.32 -29.27 3.28
N LEU A 409 7.16 -29.91 4.09
CA LEU A 409 8.61 -29.81 3.98
C LEU A 409 9.20 -31.16 3.56
N ALA A 410 10.14 -31.12 2.62
CA ALA A 410 10.90 -32.29 2.22
C ALA A 410 12.41 -31.95 2.14
N PRO A 411 13.29 -32.75 2.77
CA PRO A 411 14.72 -32.61 2.56
C PRO A 411 15.05 -32.82 1.08
N LEU A 412 15.95 -32.00 0.55
CA LEU A 412 16.51 -32.25 -0.78
C LEU A 412 17.76 -33.14 -0.67
N PRO A 413 18.01 -34.00 -1.68
CA PRO A 413 19.27 -34.74 -1.74
C PRO A 413 20.44 -33.75 -1.71
N ALA A 414 21.52 -34.08 -0.99
CA ALA A 414 22.75 -33.30 -1.08
C ALA A 414 23.17 -33.22 -2.55
N GLN A 415 23.30 -32.00 -3.09
CA GLN A 415 23.90 -31.81 -4.40
C GLN A 415 25.33 -32.37 -4.34
N ARG A 416 25.62 -33.34 -5.22
CA ARG A 416 26.93 -34.00 -5.31
C ARG A 416 27.97 -33.09 -5.94
#